data_AF-A0A1F1XGD9-F1
#
_entry.id   AF-A0A1F1XGD9-F1
#
_cell.length_a   1.000
_cell.length_b   1.000
_cell.length_c   1.000
_cell.angle_alpha   90.00
_cell.angle_beta   90.00
_cell.angle_gamma   90.00
#
_symmetry.space_group_name_H-M   'P 1'
#
loop_
_entity.id
_entity.type
_entity.pdbx_description
1 polymer ?
#
loop_
_entity_poly.entity_id
_entity_poly.type
_entity_poly.pdbx_seq_one_letter_code
_entity_poly.pdbx_strand_id
1 'polypeptide(L)'
;MQPPAPQRKRPWALLAVAASCILAMILVVGGGITFLALNRGGPEPVASDPTTSSESVEPSDSEATSTEEETPTTEASDYSEFHVLGLGEFPEATPEELLGVMQDNPLTEGGLPDVGSCDLPATPTAPSQEQLQAVLDAASGCLNQVWSVASSDRGLPWTAPDVVVYTWPDVPSSSSCEADTFAEDFPRMCNLDSTIYWPVGYGTATDFEDEAHVPGAYLWDLAYMYSNSASWNSTLVFYQGELRNQYEDTDPEAFDDAWRRNSLQWICWASAASMQVPSAAQPSQELRDALGSPDAWDAGEPPNDITPENRARWISAGFDSGGDLAKCNTWTAETGTVS
;
A
#
# COMPACT_ATOMS: atom_id res chain seq x y z
N MET A 1 -9.16 50.27 27.15
CA MET A 1 -7.81 49.83 26.75
C MET A 1 -8.01 48.51 26.02
N GLN A 2 -7.57 48.43 24.77
CA GLN A 2 -7.79 47.31 23.86
C GLN A 2 -6.40 46.81 23.43
N PRO A 3 -6.09 45.50 23.46
CA PRO A 3 -4.76 45.02 23.12
C PRO A 3 -4.52 45.08 21.60
N PRO A 4 -3.26 45.25 21.14
CA PRO A 4 -2.95 45.39 19.72
C PRO A 4 -2.94 44.03 19.00
N ALA A 5 -3.35 44.03 17.74
CA ALA A 5 -3.32 42.86 16.85
C ALA A 5 -1.88 42.53 16.40
N PRO A 6 -1.51 41.25 16.21
CA PRO A 6 -0.18 40.86 15.75
C PRO A 6 -0.02 41.02 14.22
N GLN A 7 1.16 41.48 13.81
CA GLN A 7 1.56 41.74 12.42
C GLN A 7 1.93 40.45 11.66
N ARG A 8 1.37 40.29 10.46
CA ARG A 8 1.79 39.28 9.45
C ARG A 8 3.21 39.58 8.95
N LYS A 9 4.16 38.65 9.12
CA LYS A 9 5.44 38.63 8.38
C LYS A 9 5.33 37.72 7.17
N ARG A 10 5.78 38.22 6.01
CA ARG A 10 5.81 37.53 4.70
C ARG A 10 6.86 36.41 4.67
N PRO A 11 6.65 35.35 3.87
CA PRO A 11 7.48 34.15 3.88
C PRO A 11 8.64 34.30 2.89
N TRP A 12 9.83 34.60 3.40
CA TRP A 12 11.08 34.44 2.65
C TRP A 12 11.85 33.17 3.05
N ALA A 13 11.34 32.43 4.05
CA ALA A 13 11.96 31.20 4.56
C ALA A 13 11.61 29.94 3.74
N LEU A 14 10.52 29.95 2.95
CA LEU A 14 10.09 28.79 2.17
C LEU A 14 10.97 28.53 0.94
N LEU A 15 11.67 29.54 0.42
CA LEU A 15 12.55 29.38 -0.74
C LEU A 15 13.92 28.77 -0.40
N ALA A 16 14.31 28.72 0.88
CA ALA A 16 15.58 28.14 1.30
C ALA A 16 15.48 26.63 1.61
N VAL A 17 14.28 26.11 1.89
CA VAL A 17 14.05 24.69 2.22
C VAL A 17 13.94 23.81 0.97
N ALA A 18 13.40 24.35 -0.12
CA ALA A 18 13.27 23.61 -1.39
C ALA A 18 14.63 23.30 -2.06
N ALA A 19 15.66 24.14 -1.84
CA ALA A 19 16.97 23.94 -2.45
C ALA A 19 17.83 22.88 -1.76
N SER A 20 17.56 22.54 -0.49
CA SER A 20 18.31 21.51 0.24
C SER A 20 17.86 20.07 -0.10
N CYS A 21 16.61 19.87 -0.53
CA CYS A 21 16.09 18.55 -0.89
C CYS A 21 16.71 18.01 -2.19
N ILE A 22 17.07 18.88 -3.14
CA ILE A 22 17.64 18.48 -4.43
C ILE A 22 19.12 18.05 -4.28
N LEU A 23 19.88 18.67 -3.38
CA LEU A 23 21.30 18.32 -3.18
C LEU A 23 21.50 17.01 -2.40
N ALA A 24 20.54 16.63 -1.55
CA ALA A 24 20.58 15.37 -0.80
C ALA A 24 20.31 14.14 -1.68
N MET A 25 19.43 14.26 -2.69
CA MET A 25 19.17 13.17 -3.64
C MET A 25 20.37 12.86 -4.56
N ILE A 26 21.17 13.87 -4.94
CA ILE A 26 22.34 13.65 -5.82
C ILE A 26 23.47 12.89 -5.10
N LEU A 27 23.60 13.01 -3.77
CA LEU A 27 24.67 12.35 -3.02
C LEU A 27 24.38 10.88 -2.69
N VAL A 28 23.10 10.45 -2.68
CA VAL A 28 22.73 9.05 -2.42
C VAL A 28 22.89 8.18 -3.68
N VAL A 29 22.66 8.73 -4.87
CA VAL A 29 22.79 8.01 -6.15
C VAL A 29 24.27 7.71 -6.50
N GLY A 30 25.22 8.56 -6.11
CA GLY A 30 26.65 8.37 -6.42
C GLY A 30 27.37 7.31 -5.57
N GLY A 31 26.88 7.02 -4.36
CA GLY A 31 27.54 6.10 -3.43
C GLY A 31 27.29 4.61 -3.72
N GLY A 32 26.08 4.27 -4.19
CA GLY A 32 25.66 2.88 -4.39
C GLY A 32 26.30 2.20 -5.60
N ILE A 33 26.59 2.96 -6.67
CA ILE A 33 27.09 2.41 -7.93
C ILE A 33 28.58 2.00 -7.82
N THR A 34 29.35 2.65 -6.93
CA THR A 34 30.78 2.33 -6.74
C THR A 34 30.98 1.04 -5.93
N PHE A 35 30.02 0.66 -5.08
CA PHE A 35 30.12 -0.54 -4.24
C PHE A 35 29.87 -1.84 -5.02
N LEU A 36 29.01 -1.81 -6.05
CA LEU A 36 28.67 -2.99 -6.85
C LEU A 36 29.69 -3.31 -7.95
N ALA A 37 30.52 -2.35 -8.36
CA ALA A 37 31.58 -2.57 -9.36
C ALA A 37 32.85 -3.25 -8.78
N LEU A 38 33.05 -3.22 -7.45
CA LEU A 38 34.28 -3.70 -6.81
C LEU A 38 34.25 -5.18 -6.37
N ASN A 39 33.10 -5.85 -6.45
CA ASN A 39 32.95 -7.20 -5.87
C ASN A 39 32.72 -8.35 -6.88
N ARG A 40 32.88 -8.10 -8.19
CA ARG A 40 32.88 -9.15 -9.23
C ARG A 40 34.31 -9.43 -9.71
N GLY A 41 35.07 -10.17 -8.90
CA GLY A 41 36.45 -10.58 -9.18
C GLY A 41 36.68 -12.10 -9.18
N GLY A 42 36.24 -12.78 -10.26
CA GLY A 42 36.80 -14.01 -10.86
C GLY A 42 36.70 -15.38 -10.15
N PRO A 43 37.09 -16.51 -10.81
CA PRO A 43 37.43 -16.69 -12.24
C PRO A 43 36.66 -17.80 -12.99
N GLU A 44 36.54 -17.66 -14.32
CA GLU A 44 36.13 -18.70 -15.28
C GLU A 44 37.26 -19.72 -15.57
N PRO A 45 36.94 -20.94 -16.03
CA PRO A 45 37.91 -21.81 -16.69
C PRO A 45 37.88 -21.68 -18.23
N VAL A 46 39.11 -21.75 -18.77
CA VAL A 46 39.57 -21.51 -20.13
C VAL A 46 39.29 -22.68 -21.09
N ALA A 47 38.97 -22.39 -22.36
CA ALA A 47 39.40 -23.17 -23.53
C ALA A 47 39.22 -22.35 -24.83
N SER A 48 40.32 -21.80 -25.37
CA SER A 48 40.95 -22.21 -26.65
C SER A 48 40.41 -21.53 -27.92
N ASP A 49 41.18 -20.53 -28.37
CA ASP A 49 41.28 -20.01 -29.74
C ASP A 49 41.97 -21.06 -30.68
N PRO A 50 41.84 -21.02 -32.03
CA PRO A 50 42.63 -20.03 -32.79
C PRO A 50 42.15 -19.57 -34.20
N THR A 51 42.43 -18.28 -34.48
CA THR A 51 43.07 -17.68 -35.71
C THR A 51 42.31 -17.60 -37.06
N THR A 52 42.19 -16.38 -37.62
CA THR A 52 42.79 -15.95 -38.93
C THR A 52 42.52 -14.46 -39.23
N SER A 53 43.50 -13.85 -39.92
CA SER A 53 43.88 -12.44 -40.10
C SER A 53 43.13 -11.58 -41.15
N SER A 54 43.40 -10.25 -41.06
CA SER A 54 43.54 -9.23 -42.14
C SER A 54 42.26 -8.78 -42.88
N GLU A 55 42.01 -7.54 -43.31
CA GLU A 55 42.75 -6.31 -43.72
C GLU A 55 41.78 -5.11 -43.52
N SER A 56 42.16 -3.97 -42.92
CA SER A 56 42.68 -2.74 -43.55
C SER A 56 41.95 -2.24 -44.82
N VAL A 57 41.13 -1.18 -44.70
CA VAL A 57 41.09 0.02 -45.60
C VAL A 57 40.40 1.19 -44.87
N GLU A 58 41.15 2.27 -44.68
CA GLU A 58 40.68 3.67 -44.63
C GLU A 58 41.19 4.34 -45.94
N PRO A 59 40.83 5.59 -46.32
CA PRO A 59 39.89 6.55 -45.71
C PRO A 59 38.97 7.23 -46.76
N SER A 60 38.01 8.06 -46.34
CA SER A 60 37.67 9.27 -47.11
C SER A 60 36.86 10.26 -46.28
N ASP A 61 37.43 11.46 -46.14
CA ASP A 61 36.81 12.66 -45.59
C ASP A 61 35.49 13.01 -46.29
N SER A 62 34.51 13.44 -45.50
CA SER A 62 33.57 14.52 -45.87
C SER A 62 32.90 15.05 -44.61
N GLU A 63 33.30 16.25 -44.20
CA GLU A 63 32.54 17.11 -43.31
C GLU A 63 31.14 17.35 -43.89
N ALA A 64 30.11 17.02 -43.12
CA ALA A 64 28.79 17.62 -43.24
C ALA A 64 28.22 17.77 -41.83
N THR A 65 28.32 19.00 -41.33
CA THR A 65 27.57 19.47 -40.17
C THR A 65 26.07 19.29 -40.41
N SER A 66 25.46 18.34 -39.70
CA SER A 66 24.03 18.35 -39.40
C SER A 66 23.91 18.12 -37.90
N THR A 67 23.51 19.17 -37.20
CA THR A 67 23.03 19.11 -35.83
C THR A 67 21.76 18.27 -35.85
N GLU A 68 21.87 16.99 -35.49
CA GLU A 68 20.70 16.22 -35.05
C GLU A 68 20.25 16.79 -33.72
N GLU A 69 19.16 17.54 -33.79
CA GLU A 69 18.30 17.83 -32.65
C GLU A 69 17.68 16.50 -32.24
N GLU A 70 18.34 15.79 -31.31
CA GLU A 70 17.77 14.66 -30.57
C GLU A 70 16.51 15.17 -29.86
N THR A 71 15.39 15.11 -30.57
CA THR A 71 14.08 15.12 -29.92
C THR A 71 14.04 13.81 -29.12
N PRO A 72 13.89 13.85 -27.78
CA PRO A 72 13.67 12.62 -27.04
C PRO A 72 12.35 12.07 -27.58
N THR A 73 12.45 10.97 -28.32
CA THR A 73 11.27 10.20 -28.68
C THR A 73 10.92 9.48 -27.39
N THR A 74 10.07 10.10 -26.59
CA THR A 74 9.30 9.39 -25.56
C THR A 74 8.54 8.33 -26.32
N GLU A 75 9.03 7.09 -26.30
CA GLU A 75 8.21 5.94 -26.66
C GLU A 75 6.96 6.05 -25.79
N ALA A 76 5.80 6.25 -26.42
CA ALA A 76 4.53 6.19 -25.73
C ALA A 76 4.46 4.82 -25.06
N SER A 77 4.60 4.83 -23.75
CA SER A 77 4.60 3.64 -22.92
C SER A 77 3.20 3.05 -22.95
N ASP A 78 3.09 1.78 -23.32
CA ASP A 78 1.83 1.02 -23.37
C ASP A 78 1.41 0.61 -21.95
N TYR A 79 1.21 1.58 -21.04
CA TYR A 79 0.73 1.33 -19.68
C TYR A 79 -0.79 1.11 -19.61
N SER A 80 -1.39 0.64 -20.71
CA SER A 80 -2.78 0.21 -20.71
C SER A 80 -2.98 -1.10 -19.93
N GLU A 81 -1.90 -1.86 -19.69
CA GLU A 81 -1.89 -3.12 -18.94
C GLU A 81 -1.17 -2.99 -17.60
N PHE A 82 -1.66 -3.71 -16.59
CA PHE A 82 -1.01 -3.80 -15.29
C PHE A 82 0.32 -4.55 -15.37
N HIS A 83 1.37 -4.00 -14.74
CA HIS A 83 2.65 -4.67 -14.58
C HIS A 83 3.16 -4.52 -13.15
N VAL A 84 3.82 -5.56 -12.64
CA VAL A 84 4.47 -5.48 -11.33
C VAL A 84 5.70 -4.58 -11.44
N LEU A 85 5.71 -3.49 -10.67
CA LEU A 85 6.77 -2.49 -10.69
C LEU A 85 7.96 -2.85 -9.76
N GLY A 86 9.12 -2.28 -10.04
CA GLY A 86 10.24 -2.26 -9.10
C GLY A 86 9.97 -1.36 -7.89
N LEU A 87 10.66 -1.61 -6.77
CA LEU A 87 10.55 -0.72 -5.61
C LEU A 87 11.03 0.70 -5.96
N GLY A 88 10.15 1.69 -5.79
CA GLY A 88 10.42 3.10 -6.12
C GLY A 88 10.28 3.44 -7.60
N GLU A 89 9.83 2.49 -8.42
CA GLU A 89 9.37 2.75 -9.78
C GLU A 89 7.92 3.28 -9.72
N PHE A 90 7.63 4.24 -10.59
CA PHE A 90 6.29 4.82 -10.74
C PHE A 90 5.87 4.67 -12.20
N PRO A 91 4.59 4.36 -12.47
CA PRO A 91 4.12 4.20 -13.84
C PRO A 91 4.12 5.54 -14.56
N GLU A 92 4.76 5.61 -15.73
CA GLU A 92 4.71 6.79 -16.60
C GLU A 92 3.49 6.71 -17.52
N ALA A 93 2.30 7.00 -16.98
CA ALA A 93 1.02 6.85 -17.66
C ALA A 93 0.10 8.05 -17.42
N THR A 94 -0.84 8.28 -18.33
CA THR A 94 -1.88 9.31 -18.17
C THR A 94 -2.93 8.90 -17.12
N PRO A 95 -3.74 9.83 -16.59
CA PRO A 95 -4.76 9.48 -15.61
C PRO A 95 -5.80 8.48 -16.16
N GLU A 96 -6.12 8.55 -17.45
CA GLU A 96 -7.06 7.62 -18.10
C GLU A 96 -6.50 6.19 -18.16
N GLU A 97 -5.21 6.03 -18.48
CA GLU A 97 -4.53 4.74 -18.48
C GLU A 97 -4.41 4.17 -17.06
N LEU A 98 -4.01 5.00 -16.08
CA LEU A 98 -3.94 4.60 -14.68
C LEU A 98 -5.31 4.15 -14.14
N LEU A 99 -6.39 4.85 -14.50
CA LEU A 99 -7.75 4.43 -14.15
C LEU A 99 -8.10 3.07 -14.77
N GLY A 100 -7.73 2.84 -16.03
CA GLY A 100 -7.89 1.54 -16.68
C GLY A 100 -7.18 0.42 -15.92
N VAL A 101 -5.92 0.63 -15.53
CA VAL A 101 -5.16 -0.32 -14.71
C VAL A 101 -5.85 -0.59 -13.37
N MET A 102 -6.38 0.43 -12.70
CA MET A 102 -7.09 0.23 -11.44
C MET A 102 -8.41 -0.54 -11.61
N GLN A 103 -9.10 -0.38 -12.74
CA GLN A 103 -10.33 -1.11 -13.05
C GLN A 103 -10.06 -2.59 -13.33
N ASP A 104 -8.98 -2.90 -14.04
CA ASP A 104 -8.62 -4.25 -14.48
C ASP A 104 -7.45 -4.84 -13.67
N ASN A 105 -7.30 -4.42 -12.41
CA ASN A 105 -6.18 -4.86 -11.58
C ASN A 105 -6.31 -6.35 -11.19
N PRO A 106 -5.18 -7.10 -11.10
CA PRO A 106 -5.20 -8.54 -10.87
C PRO A 106 -5.71 -8.95 -9.49
N LEU A 107 -5.68 -8.06 -8.48
CA LEU A 107 -6.25 -8.39 -7.17
C LEU A 107 -7.77 -8.57 -7.27
N THR A 108 -8.45 -7.72 -8.04
CA THR A 108 -9.91 -7.82 -8.25
C THR A 108 -10.36 -8.87 -9.25
N GLU A 109 -9.46 -9.43 -10.07
CA GLU A 109 -9.81 -10.49 -11.03
C GLU A 109 -9.89 -11.91 -10.43
N GLY A 110 -9.43 -12.10 -9.19
CA GLY A 110 -9.41 -13.42 -8.55
C GLY A 110 -10.16 -13.48 -7.22
N GLY A 111 -10.13 -14.67 -6.60
CA GLY A 111 -10.66 -14.90 -5.26
C GLY A 111 -9.59 -14.96 -4.16
N LEU A 112 -10.04 -14.87 -2.92
CA LEU A 112 -9.33 -15.27 -1.72
C LEU A 112 -9.73 -16.71 -1.38
N PRO A 113 -8.78 -17.61 -1.06
CA PRO A 113 -9.10 -18.98 -0.72
C PRO A 113 -9.46 -19.14 0.76
N ASP A 114 -10.39 -20.06 1.05
CA ASP A 114 -10.61 -20.55 2.41
C ASP A 114 -9.34 -21.22 2.96
N VAL A 115 -8.91 -20.82 4.16
CA VAL A 115 -7.79 -21.49 4.85
C VAL A 115 -8.29 -22.61 5.76
N GLY A 116 -7.55 -23.72 5.78
CA GLY A 116 -7.95 -24.93 6.50
C GLY A 116 -7.82 -24.86 8.03
N SER A 117 -6.99 -23.96 8.55
CA SER A 117 -6.77 -23.78 9.99
C SER A 117 -6.44 -22.33 10.33
N CYS A 118 -7.15 -21.80 11.33
CA CYS A 118 -6.86 -20.53 11.98
C CYS A 118 -7.31 -20.65 13.44
N ASP A 119 -6.34 -20.78 14.35
CA ASP A 119 -6.62 -20.87 15.78
C ASP A 119 -6.18 -19.56 16.43
N LEU A 120 -7.16 -18.74 16.81
CA LEU A 120 -6.90 -17.50 17.53
C LEU A 120 -6.91 -17.78 19.05
N PRO A 121 -5.91 -17.28 19.81
CA PRO A 121 -5.93 -17.43 21.25
C PRO A 121 -7.11 -16.65 21.86
N ALA A 122 -7.62 -17.14 22.98
CA ALA A 122 -8.59 -16.39 23.77
C ALA A 122 -7.94 -15.10 24.29
N THR A 123 -8.62 -13.98 24.11
CA THR A 123 -8.09 -12.65 24.38
C THR A 123 -9.12 -11.86 25.19
N PRO A 124 -8.73 -11.26 26.33
CA PRO A 124 -9.64 -10.44 27.12
C PRO A 124 -9.91 -9.10 26.43
N THR A 125 -10.97 -8.39 26.83
CA THR A 125 -11.35 -7.07 26.26
C THR A 125 -10.31 -5.97 26.50
N ALA A 126 -9.47 -6.13 27.53
CA ALA A 126 -8.32 -5.26 27.79
C ALA A 126 -7.04 -6.11 27.86
N PRO A 127 -6.49 -6.53 26.70
CA PRO A 127 -5.31 -7.39 26.67
C PRO A 127 -4.05 -6.65 27.14
N SER A 128 -3.16 -7.37 27.81
CA SER A 128 -1.79 -6.91 27.97
C SER A 128 -1.09 -6.83 26.60
N GLN A 129 0.02 -6.10 26.51
CA GLN A 129 0.83 -6.04 25.29
C GLN A 129 1.22 -7.45 24.77
N GLU A 130 1.56 -8.37 25.67
CA GLU A 130 1.91 -9.75 25.30
C GLU A 130 0.70 -10.53 24.77
N GLN A 131 -0.49 -10.35 25.36
CA GLN A 131 -1.72 -10.99 24.88
C GLN A 131 -2.15 -10.43 23.53
N LEU A 132 -2.02 -9.11 23.34
CA LEU A 132 -2.30 -8.44 22.08
C LEU A 132 -1.34 -8.91 20.98
N GLN A 133 -0.04 -9.02 21.29
CA GLN A 133 0.94 -9.57 20.36
C GLN A 133 0.58 -11.02 19.97
N ALA A 134 0.22 -11.86 20.94
CA ALA A 134 -0.12 -13.26 20.67
C ALA A 134 -1.33 -13.43 19.76
N VAL A 135 -2.40 -12.64 19.94
CA VAL A 135 -3.57 -12.71 19.06
C VAL A 135 -3.29 -12.15 17.67
N LEU A 136 -2.52 -11.07 17.56
CA LEU A 136 -2.15 -10.49 16.27
C LEU A 136 -1.16 -11.38 15.50
N ASP A 137 -0.22 -12.06 16.16
CA ASP A 137 0.66 -13.04 15.52
C ASP A 137 -0.13 -14.22 14.95
N ALA A 138 -1.10 -14.73 15.71
CA ALA A 138 -1.97 -15.81 15.26
C ALA A 138 -2.84 -15.36 14.07
N ALA A 139 -3.46 -14.19 14.16
CA ALA A 139 -4.24 -13.58 13.09
C ALA A 139 -3.41 -13.33 11.82
N SER A 140 -2.18 -12.83 11.99
CA SER A 140 -1.19 -12.62 10.93
C SER A 140 -0.87 -13.94 10.21
N GLY A 141 -0.66 -15.02 10.97
CA GLY A 141 -0.47 -16.36 10.41
C GLY A 141 -1.66 -16.86 9.57
N CYS A 142 -2.89 -16.50 9.94
CA CYS A 142 -4.09 -16.84 9.17
C CYS A 142 -4.20 -16.01 7.89
N LEU A 143 -4.05 -14.69 8.00
CA LEU A 143 -4.14 -13.76 6.86
C LEU A 143 -3.02 -13.99 5.85
N ASN A 144 -1.81 -14.36 6.31
CA ASN A 144 -0.72 -14.74 5.43
C ASN A 144 -1.08 -15.96 4.57
N GLN A 145 -1.76 -16.97 5.11
CA GLN A 145 -2.21 -18.12 4.32
C GLN A 145 -3.21 -17.70 3.23
N VAL A 146 -4.15 -16.80 3.55
CA VAL A 146 -5.12 -16.26 2.59
C VAL A 146 -4.40 -15.51 1.46
N TRP A 147 -3.58 -14.53 1.81
CA TRP A 147 -2.97 -13.63 0.84
C TRP A 147 -1.79 -14.24 0.07
N SER A 148 -1.00 -15.12 0.68
CA SER A 148 0.11 -15.79 -0.03
C SER A 148 -0.40 -16.67 -1.17
N VAL A 149 -1.47 -17.42 -0.95
CA VAL A 149 -2.09 -18.24 -2.01
C VAL A 149 -2.74 -17.34 -3.05
N ALA A 150 -3.52 -16.33 -2.64
CA ALA A 150 -4.14 -15.39 -3.55
C ALA A 150 -3.12 -14.69 -4.47
N SER A 151 -2.02 -14.19 -3.91
CA SER A 151 -0.94 -13.57 -4.69
C SER A 151 -0.25 -14.56 -5.61
N SER A 152 0.07 -15.77 -5.12
CA SER A 152 0.72 -16.82 -5.92
C SER A 152 -0.13 -17.23 -7.13
N ASP A 153 -1.44 -17.40 -6.97
CA ASP A 153 -2.36 -17.78 -8.05
C ASP A 153 -2.39 -16.75 -9.18
N ARG A 154 -2.03 -15.50 -8.88
CA ARG A 154 -2.01 -14.36 -9.81
C ARG A 154 -0.60 -13.95 -10.22
N GLY A 155 0.44 -14.68 -9.81
CA GLY A 155 1.83 -14.32 -10.08
C GLY A 155 2.29 -13.01 -9.44
N LEU A 156 1.63 -12.57 -8.36
CA LEU A 156 1.96 -11.33 -7.65
C LEU A 156 3.01 -11.59 -6.55
N PRO A 157 3.89 -10.61 -6.26
CA PRO A 157 4.78 -10.71 -5.12
C PRO A 157 3.99 -10.79 -3.82
N TRP A 158 4.56 -11.47 -2.82
CA TRP A 158 4.01 -11.46 -1.49
C TRP A 158 5.10 -11.64 -0.43
N THR A 159 5.15 -10.67 0.47
CA THR A 159 5.88 -10.74 1.74
C THR A 159 4.87 -10.40 2.83
N ALA A 160 4.65 -11.35 3.73
CA ALA A 160 3.78 -11.12 4.88
C ALA A 160 4.43 -10.09 5.80
N PRO A 161 3.67 -9.10 6.28
CA PRO A 161 4.20 -8.16 7.24
C PRO A 161 4.43 -8.82 8.61
N ASP A 162 5.48 -8.42 9.29
CA ASP A 162 5.61 -8.62 10.72
C ASP A 162 4.60 -7.73 11.47
N VAL A 163 4.21 -8.12 12.68
CA VAL A 163 3.39 -7.26 13.55
C VAL A 163 4.17 -7.00 14.84
N VAL A 164 4.29 -5.73 15.22
CA VAL A 164 4.97 -5.32 16.45
C VAL A 164 4.05 -4.47 17.30
N VAL A 165 3.63 -5.01 18.44
CA VAL A 165 2.83 -4.27 19.41
C VAL A 165 3.73 -3.39 20.27
N TYR A 166 3.36 -2.12 20.41
CA TYR A 166 4.11 -1.14 21.21
C TYR A 166 3.17 -0.29 22.09
N THR A 167 3.74 0.38 23.09
CA THR A 167 2.98 1.34 23.92
C THR A 167 3.29 2.75 23.43
N TRP A 168 2.26 3.54 23.08
CA TRP A 168 2.45 4.94 22.72
C TRP A 168 2.88 5.79 23.93
N PRO A 169 3.81 6.76 23.78
CA PRO A 169 4.50 7.21 22.57
C PRO A 169 5.86 6.53 22.30
N ASP A 170 6.13 5.40 22.94
CA ASP A 170 7.41 4.69 22.86
C ASP A 170 7.52 3.84 21.57
N VAL A 171 7.57 4.52 20.42
CA VAL A 171 7.71 3.91 19.09
C VAL A 171 9.04 3.15 18.97
N PRO A 172 9.05 1.92 18.43
CA PRO A 172 10.30 1.17 18.21
C PRO A 172 11.29 1.90 17.30
N SER A 173 12.53 2.10 17.78
CA SER A 173 13.58 2.82 17.04
C SER A 173 14.11 2.09 15.81
N SER A 174 13.76 0.82 15.63
CA SER A 174 14.08 0.01 14.45
C SER A 174 13.18 0.27 13.26
N SER A 175 12.07 1.01 13.45
CA SER A 175 11.10 1.32 12.40
C SER A 175 11.72 2.01 11.20
N SER A 176 11.29 1.60 10.00
CA SER A 176 11.61 2.29 8.75
C SER A 176 10.79 3.58 8.51
N CYS A 177 9.64 3.74 9.17
CA CYS A 177 8.82 4.96 9.08
C CYS A 177 9.39 6.13 9.88
N GLU A 178 9.03 7.34 9.44
CA GLU A 178 9.24 8.58 10.20
C GLU A 178 8.43 8.57 11.50
N ALA A 179 9.08 8.95 12.61
CA ALA A 179 8.52 8.80 13.96
C ALA A 179 7.25 9.64 14.21
N ASP A 180 7.07 10.75 13.50
CA ASP A 180 5.91 11.63 13.59
C ASP A 180 4.69 11.11 12.78
N THR A 181 4.83 10.01 12.05
CA THR A 181 3.71 9.35 11.34
C THR A 181 2.98 8.30 12.18
N PHE A 182 3.45 8.04 13.40
CA PHE A 182 2.81 7.12 14.34
C PHE A 182 1.72 7.84 15.14
N ALA A 183 0.71 7.09 15.58
CA ALA A 183 -0.42 7.59 16.35
C ALA A 183 -0.68 6.72 17.60
N GLU A 184 -1.44 7.29 18.55
CA GLU A 184 -1.91 6.56 19.74
C GLU A 184 -3.03 5.57 19.38
N ASP A 185 -3.86 5.94 18.42
CA ASP A 185 -5.18 5.37 18.13
C ASP A 185 -5.27 4.76 16.74
N PHE A 186 -4.14 4.49 16.08
CA PHE A 186 -4.13 3.82 14.78
C PHE A 186 -2.81 3.09 14.48
N PRO A 187 -2.84 1.85 13.95
CA PRO A 187 -1.64 1.12 13.56
C PRO A 187 -0.94 1.75 12.35
N ARG A 188 0.38 1.63 12.32
CA ARG A 188 1.20 2.15 11.22
C ARG A 188 1.82 1.00 10.43
N MET A 189 1.45 0.88 9.15
CA MET A 189 2.18 0.04 8.21
C MET A 189 3.44 0.76 7.70
N CYS A 190 4.59 0.15 7.95
CA CYS A 190 5.88 0.57 7.44
C CYS A 190 6.32 -0.40 6.35
N ASN A 191 6.13 0.03 5.11
CA ASN A 191 6.28 -0.85 3.96
C ASN A 191 7.73 -1.24 3.64
N LEU A 192 8.72 -0.43 4.03
CA LEU A 192 10.14 -0.68 3.72
C LEU A 192 10.78 -1.74 4.62
N ASP A 193 10.32 -1.86 5.87
CA ASP A 193 10.66 -2.96 6.79
C ASP A 193 9.55 -4.02 6.89
N SER A 194 8.51 -3.92 6.05
CA SER A 194 7.37 -4.85 6.00
C SER A 194 6.80 -5.12 7.41
N THR A 195 6.53 -4.08 8.19
CA THR A 195 6.07 -4.22 9.58
C THR A 195 4.84 -3.36 9.85
N ILE A 196 3.83 -3.97 10.47
CA ILE A 196 2.66 -3.29 11.06
C ILE A 196 2.98 -3.01 12.53
N TYR A 197 3.17 -1.75 12.87
CA TYR A 197 3.34 -1.32 14.25
C TYR A 197 1.97 -1.02 14.87
N TRP A 198 1.63 -1.73 15.93
CA TRP A 198 0.29 -1.71 16.53
C TRP A 198 0.33 -1.08 17.93
N PRO A 199 -0.32 0.07 18.17
CA PRO A 199 -0.37 0.64 19.51
C PRO A 199 -1.30 -0.16 20.42
N VAL A 200 -0.88 -0.41 21.66
CA VAL A 200 -1.75 -0.93 22.71
C VAL A 200 -2.94 0.02 22.90
N GLY A 201 -4.14 -0.54 22.98
CA GLY A 201 -5.38 0.22 23.16
C GLY A 201 -6.14 0.52 21.87
N TYR A 202 -5.58 0.19 20.70
CA TYR A 202 -6.30 0.23 19.44
C TYR A 202 -6.99 -1.09 19.10
N GLY A 203 -8.16 -0.99 18.45
CA GLY A 203 -8.88 -2.05 17.76
C GLY A 203 -10.38 -2.01 18.06
N THR A 204 -11.24 -2.38 17.10
CA THR A 204 -12.69 -2.47 17.32
C THR A 204 -13.05 -3.49 18.40
N ALA A 205 -12.12 -4.39 18.74
CA ALA A 205 -12.24 -5.29 19.88
C ALA A 205 -12.50 -4.56 21.22
N THR A 206 -12.06 -3.30 21.38
CA THR A 206 -12.26 -2.53 22.62
C THR A 206 -13.71 -2.13 22.87
N ASP A 207 -14.56 -2.24 21.85
CA ASP A 207 -15.98 -1.86 21.93
C ASP A 207 -16.87 -3.00 22.44
N PHE A 208 -16.33 -4.22 22.60
CA PHE A 208 -17.07 -5.38 23.08
C PHE A 208 -16.91 -5.61 24.59
N GLU A 209 -18.00 -6.03 25.23
CA GLU A 209 -17.97 -6.54 26.61
C GLU A 209 -17.71 -8.06 26.69
N ASP A 210 -18.06 -8.82 25.64
CA ASP A 210 -17.86 -10.27 25.57
C ASP A 210 -16.49 -10.61 24.94
N GLU A 211 -15.61 -11.21 25.74
CA GLU A 211 -14.27 -11.68 25.34
C GLU A 211 -14.33 -12.69 24.19
N ALA A 212 -15.45 -13.39 23.99
CA ALA A 212 -15.61 -14.34 22.88
C ALA A 212 -15.56 -13.65 21.49
N HIS A 213 -15.78 -12.35 21.41
CA HIS A 213 -15.77 -11.59 20.15
C HIS A 213 -14.43 -10.92 19.86
N VAL A 214 -13.59 -10.76 20.87
CA VAL A 214 -12.32 -10.02 20.81
C VAL A 214 -11.34 -10.58 19.77
N PRO A 215 -11.06 -11.90 19.69
CA PRO A 215 -10.08 -12.39 18.73
C PRO A 215 -10.48 -12.17 17.27
N GLY A 216 -11.75 -12.42 16.93
CA GLY A 216 -12.28 -12.19 15.58
C GLY A 216 -12.30 -10.71 15.20
N ALA A 217 -12.49 -9.82 16.17
CA ALA A 217 -12.39 -8.38 15.97
C ALA A 217 -10.97 -7.96 15.59
N TYR A 218 -9.95 -8.41 16.36
CA TYR A 218 -8.55 -8.14 16.02
C TYR A 218 -8.13 -8.75 14.67
N LEU A 219 -8.67 -9.90 14.28
CA LEU A 219 -8.44 -10.47 12.94
C LEU A 219 -8.95 -9.51 11.86
N TRP A 220 -10.15 -8.93 12.01
CA TRP A 220 -10.69 -7.98 11.02
C TRP A 220 -9.91 -6.67 10.98
N ASP A 221 -9.56 -6.10 12.13
CA ASP A 221 -8.74 -4.89 12.22
C ASP A 221 -7.37 -5.11 11.52
N LEU A 222 -6.76 -6.27 11.77
CA LEU A 222 -5.50 -6.63 11.12
C LEU A 222 -5.69 -6.90 9.63
N ALA A 223 -6.82 -7.48 9.21
CA ALA A 223 -7.14 -7.68 7.79
C ALA A 223 -7.18 -6.33 7.04
N TYR A 224 -7.65 -5.26 7.68
CA TYR A 224 -7.60 -3.91 7.12
C TYR A 224 -6.17 -3.43 6.87
N MET A 225 -5.27 -3.64 7.84
CA MET A 225 -3.85 -3.31 7.67
C MET A 225 -3.17 -4.19 6.60
N TYR A 226 -3.60 -5.44 6.46
CA TYR A 226 -3.14 -6.36 5.42
C TYR A 226 -3.54 -5.91 4.01
N SER A 227 -4.65 -5.18 3.83
CA SER A 227 -5.01 -4.58 2.53
C SER A 227 -3.94 -3.60 2.03
N ASN A 228 -3.28 -2.86 2.94
CA ASN A 228 -2.12 -2.04 2.59
C ASN A 228 -0.96 -2.91 2.09
N SER A 229 -0.66 -4.00 2.82
CA SER A 229 0.41 -4.94 2.44
C SER A 229 0.13 -5.60 1.09
N ALA A 230 -1.11 -5.99 0.81
CA ALA A 230 -1.53 -6.54 -0.47
C ALA A 230 -1.34 -5.55 -1.62
N SER A 231 -1.76 -4.30 -1.43
CA SER A 231 -1.59 -3.22 -2.41
C SER A 231 -0.12 -2.85 -2.63
N TRP A 232 0.70 -2.88 -1.57
CA TRP A 232 2.14 -2.61 -1.66
C TRP A 232 2.89 -3.73 -2.38
N ASN A 233 2.69 -4.98 -1.96
CA ASN A 233 3.37 -6.13 -2.56
C ASN A 233 2.96 -6.34 -4.02
N SER A 234 1.70 -6.08 -4.37
CA SER A 234 1.27 -6.11 -5.77
C SER A 234 1.71 -4.88 -6.56
N THR A 235 2.30 -3.86 -5.93
CA THR A 235 2.68 -2.58 -6.54
C THR A 235 1.52 -1.68 -6.99
N LEU A 236 0.28 -2.11 -6.75
CA LEU A 236 -0.93 -1.35 -7.06
C LEU A 236 -0.97 0.02 -6.36
N VAL A 237 -0.38 0.12 -5.17
CA VAL A 237 -0.27 1.39 -4.43
C VAL A 237 0.48 2.48 -5.22
N PHE A 238 1.43 2.12 -6.09
CA PHE A 238 2.16 3.10 -6.89
C PHE A 238 1.31 3.64 -8.04
N TYR A 239 0.48 2.80 -8.67
CA TYR A 239 -0.52 3.24 -9.65
C TYR A 239 -1.54 4.20 -9.03
N GLN A 240 -2.05 3.86 -7.85
CA GLN A 240 -2.97 4.70 -7.10
C GLN A 240 -2.33 6.02 -6.63
N GLY A 241 -1.08 5.95 -6.15
CA GLY A 241 -0.31 7.11 -5.74
C GLY A 241 -0.06 8.07 -6.91
N GLU A 242 0.38 7.54 -8.05
CA GLU A 242 0.64 8.35 -9.24
C GLU A 242 -0.63 8.98 -9.81
N LEU A 243 -1.74 8.23 -9.86
CA LEU A 243 -3.04 8.77 -10.28
C LEU A 243 -3.44 9.97 -9.41
N ARG A 244 -3.29 9.86 -8.09
CA ARG A 244 -3.59 10.96 -7.18
C ARG A 244 -2.63 12.12 -7.35
N ASN A 245 -1.32 11.88 -7.48
CA ASN A 245 -0.34 12.95 -7.70
C ASN A 245 -0.68 13.80 -8.93
N GLN A 246 -1.15 13.18 -10.03
CA GLN A 246 -1.53 13.91 -11.24
C GLN A 246 -2.79 14.77 -11.06
N TYR A 247 -3.68 14.40 -10.14
CA TYR A 247 -4.89 15.18 -9.83
C TYR A 247 -4.68 16.28 -8.79
N GLU A 248 -3.65 16.20 -7.95
CA GLU A 248 -3.48 17.06 -6.76
C GLU A 248 -3.69 18.56 -7.05
N ASP A 249 -3.08 19.07 -8.11
CA ASP A 249 -3.16 20.49 -8.49
C ASP A 249 -4.14 20.78 -9.65
N THR A 250 -4.73 19.74 -10.26
CA THR A 250 -5.49 19.87 -11.52
C THR A 250 -6.98 19.57 -11.37
N ASP A 251 -7.33 18.60 -10.53
CA ASP A 251 -8.70 18.16 -10.30
C ASP A 251 -8.87 17.63 -8.85
N PRO A 252 -9.12 18.51 -7.88
CA PRO A 252 -9.27 18.12 -6.48
C PRO A 252 -10.41 17.12 -6.22
N GLU A 253 -11.48 17.16 -7.03
CA GLU A 253 -12.59 16.20 -6.87
C GLU A 253 -12.15 14.80 -7.31
N ALA A 254 -11.41 14.69 -8.42
CA ALA A 254 -10.84 13.41 -8.86
C ALA A 254 -9.78 12.89 -7.88
N PHE A 255 -9.01 13.78 -7.25
CA PHE A 255 -8.05 13.44 -6.20
C PHE A 255 -8.74 12.78 -4.99
N ASP A 256 -9.85 13.37 -4.53
CA ASP A 256 -10.64 12.86 -3.41
C ASP A 256 -11.41 11.58 -3.79
N ASP A 257 -11.98 11.51 -5.00
CA ASP A 257 -12.65 10.29 -5.50
C ASP A 257 -11.70 9.08 -5.57
N ALA A 258 -10.48 9.28 -6.06
CA ALA A 258 -9.46 8.24 -6.09
C ALA A 258 -9.06 7.78 -4.68
N TRP A 259 -9.03 8.69 -3.70
CA TRP A 259 -8.82 8.32 -2.30
C TRP A 259 -9.99 7.50 -1.75
N ARG A 260 -11.24 7.94 -1.98
CA ARG A 260 -12.45 7.24 -1.51
C ARG A 260 -12.52 5.82 -2.06
N ARG A 261 -12.28 5.63 -3.36
CA ARG A 261 -12.27 4.33 -4.02
C ARG A 261 -11.23 3.39 -3.41
N ASN A 262 -10.00 3.86 -3.20
CA ASN A 262 -8.95 3.06 -2.58
C ASN A 262 -9.31 2.65 -1.14
N SER A 263 -9.78 3.60 -0.33
CA SER A 263 -10.17 3.36 1.07
C SER A 263 -11.31 2.34 1.17
N LEU A 264 -12.36 2.48 0.34
CA LEU A 264 -13.49 1.55 0.30
C LEU A 264 -13.11 0.17 -0.25
N GLN A 265 -12.16 0.10 -1.17
CA GLN A 265 -11.66 -1.17 -1.68
C GLN A 265 -10.90 -1.93 -0.61
N TRP A 266 -10.03 -1.26 0.15
CA TRP A 266 -9.26 -1.88 1.21
C TRP A 266 -10.14 -2.43 2.33
N ILE A 267 -11.19 -1.69 2.73
CA ILE A 267 -12.11 -2.18 3.78
C ILE A 267 -12.99 -3.34 3.29
N CYS A 268 -13.35 -3.36 2.00
CA CYS A 268 -14.04 -4.50 1.39
C CYS A 268 -13.13 -5.73 1.34
N TRP A 269 -11.87 -5.58 0.90
CA TRP A 269 -10.87 -6.65 0.91
C TRP A 269 -10.61 -7.20 2.31
N ALA A 270 -10.51 -6.32 3.31
CA ALA A 270 -10.35 -6.71 4.71
C ALA A 270 -11.51 -7.59 5.19
N SER A 271 -12.73 -7.14 4.89
CA SER A 271 -13.96 -7.86 5.25
C SER A 271 -14.04 -9.20 4.53
N ALA A 272 -13.68 -9.27 3.25
CA ALA A 272 -13.59 -10.52 2.49
C ALA A 272 -12.54 -11.49 3.07
N ALA A 273 -11.32 -11.01 3.33
CA ALA A 273 -10.21 -11.81 3.86
C ALA A 273 -10.53 -12.36 5.26
N SER A 274 -11.15 -11.55 6.12
CA SER A 274 -11.55 -11.96 7.47
C SER A 274 -12.59 -13.10 7.49
N MET A 275 -13.27 -13.33 6.37
CA MET A 275 -14.25 -14.40 6.21
C MET A 275 -13.67 -15.69 5.62
N GLN A 276 -12.45 -15.66 5.06
CA GLN A 276 -11.78 -16.82 4.48
C GLN A 276 -11.01 -17.67 5.50
N VAL A 277 -11.45 -17.63 6.76
CA VAL A 277 -10.92 -18.43 7.87
C VAL A 277 -12.03 -19.33 8.43
N PRO A 278 -11.68 -20.41 9.17
CA PRO A 278 -12.67 -21.23 9.87
C PRO A 278 -13.63 -20.39 10.72
N SER A 279 -14.89 -20.81 10.79
CA SER A 279 -15.98 -20.05 11.44
C SER A 279 -15.71 -19.64 12.90
N ALA A 280 -14.84 -20.37 13.61
CA ALA A 280 -14.45 -20.06 14.98
C ALA A 280 -13.51 -18.85 15.10
N ALA A 281 -12.80 -18.50 14.03
CA ALA A 281 -11.88 -17.37 13.95
C ALA A 281 -12.48 -16.15 13.24
N GLN A 282 -13.58 -16.32 12.49
CA GLN A 282 -14.24 -15.23 11.79
C GLN A 282 -14.73 -14.14 12.76
N PRO A 283 -14.85 -12.89 12.31
CA PRO A 283 -15.61 -11.86 13.01
C PRO A 283 -16.99 -12.38 13.43
N SER A 284 -17.40 -12.07 14.66
CA SER A 284 -18.70 -12.51 15.17
C SER A 284 -19.84 -11.91 14.34
N GLN A 285 -21.01 -12.53 14.36
CA GLN A 285 -22.18 -11.95 13.69
C GLN A 285 -22.51 -10.56 14.22
N GLU A 286 -22.38 -10.35 15.52
CA GLU A 286 -22.60 -9.04 16.16
C GLU A 286 -21.65 -7.98 15.62
N LEU A 287 -20.35 -8.30 15.47
CA LEU A 287 -19.39 -7.38 14.86
C LEU A 287 -19.72 -7.10 13.39
N ARG A 288 -20.09 -8.12 12.61
CA ARG A 288 -20.47 -7.94 11.21
C ARG A 288 -21.70 -7.05 11.06
N ASP A 289 -22.70 -7.24 11.90
CA ASP A 289 -23.92 -6.44 11.91
C ASP A 289 -23.62 -4.99 12.33
N ALA A 290 -22.73 -4.78 13.30
CA ALA A 290 -22.28 -3.46 13.72
C ALA A 290 -21.53 -2.73 12.60
N LEU A 291 -20.48 -3.35 12.03
CA LEU A 291 -19.67 -2.75 10.96
C LEU A 291 -20.47 -2.55 9.66
N GLY A 292 -21.42 -3.44 9.38
CA GLY A 292 -22.36 -3.34 8.26
C GLY A 292 -23.51 -2.35 8.47
N SER A 293 -23.58 -1.71 9.64
CA SER A 293 -24.57 -0.66 9.93
C SER A 293 -23.99 0.74 9.66
N PRO A 294 -24.71 1.63 8.96
CA PRO A 294 -24.33 3.03 8.86
C PRO A 294 -24.22 3.71 10.23
N ASP A 295 -24.98 3.27 11.23
CA ASP A 295 -24.98 3.88 12.57
C ASP A 295 -23.64 3.71 13.33
N ALA A 296 -22.77 2.80 12.89
CA ALA A 296 -21.44 2.59 13.47
C ALA A 296 -20.38 3.58 12.92
N TRP A 297 -20.76 4.44 11.98
CA TRP A 297 -19.82 5.28 11.24
C TRP A 297 -20.26 6.73 11.26
N ASP A 298 -19.33 7.61 11.63
CA ASP A 298 -19.50 9.03 11.40
C ASP A 298 -19.32 9.35 9.91
N ALA A 299 -20.11 10.31 9.44
CA ALA A 299 -19.84 10.96 8.17
C ALA A 299 -18.49 11.66 8.29
N GLY A 300 -17.56 11.31 7.41
CA GLY A 300 -16.28 11.99 7.42
C GLY A 300 -16.40 13.40 6.83
N GLU A 301 -15.40 14.22 7.13
CA GLU A 301 -15.26 15.57 6.58
C GLU A 301 -14.19 15.55 5.48
N PRO A 302 -14.29 16.40 4.44
CA PRO A 302 -13.30 16.45 3.36
C PRO A 302 -11.85 16.52 3.88
N PRO A 303 -10.93 15.74 3.30
CA PRO A 303 -11.10 14.85 2.14
C PRO A 303 -11.64 13.45 2.50
N ASN A 304 -11.93 13.17 3.77
CA ASN A 304 -12.38 11.86 4.26
C ASN A 304 -13.91 11.66 4.15
N ASP A 305 -14.56 12.25 3.15
CA ASP A 305 -16.02 12.45 3.09
C ASP A 305 -16.88 11.21 2.77
N ILE A 306 -16.33 9.99 2.92
CA ILE A 306 -17.06 8.74 2.75
C ILE A 306 -18.31 8.72 3.65
N THR A 307 -19.48 8.61 3.03
CA THR A 307 -20.74 8.48 3.79
C THR A 307 -20.82 7.19 4.60
N PRO A 308 -21.47 7.21 5.78
CA PRO A 308 -21.69 6.00 6.59
C PRO A 308 -22.36 4.87 5.81
N GLU A 309 -23.32 5.19 4.94
CA GLU A 309 -24.03 4.23 4.11
C GLU A 309 -23.12 3.53 3.11
N ASN A 310 -22.21 4.26 2.46
CA ASN A 310 -21.29 3.67 1.51
C ASN A 310 -20.19 2.87 2.21
N ARG A 311 -19.69 3.33 3.37
CA ARG A 311 -18.74 2.53 4.18
C ARG A 311 -19.35 1.19 4.59
N ALA A 312 -20.54 1.22 5.20
CA ALA A 312 -21.29 0.03 5.60
C ALA A 312 -21.60 -0.91 4.42
N ARG A 313 -21.94 -0.35 3.25
CA ARG A 313 -22.19 -1.13 2.02
C ARG A 313 -20.95 -1.94 1.60
N TRP A 314 -19.79 -1.32 1.52
CA TRP A 314 -18.58 -2.00 1.03
C TRP A 314 -18.02 -3.00 2.04
N ILE A 315 -18.16 -2.74 3.34
CA ILE A 315 -17.89 -3.74 4.39
C ILE A 315 -18.78 -4.97 4.19
N SER A 316 -20.10 -4.76 4.08
CA SER A 316 -21.07 -5.84 3.92
C SER A 316 -20.82 -6.64 2.65
N ALA A 317 -20.51 -5.96 1.53
CA ALA A 317 -20.15 -6.59 0.27
C ALA A 317 -18.91 -7.50 0.41
N GLY A 318 -17.93 -7.08 1.20
CA GLY A 318 -16.76 -7.89 1.53
C GLY A 318 -17.12 -9.13 2.37
N PHE A 319 -17.89 -8.97 3.44
CA PHE A 319 -18.33 -10.11 4.25
C PHE A 319 -19.13 -11.15 3.44
N ASP A 320 -19.99 -10.70 2.54
CA ASP A 320 -20.84 -11.53 1.69
C ASP A 320 -20.16 -11.99 0.38
N SER A 321 -18.88 -11.63 0.20
CA SER A 321 -18.18 -11.87 -1.07
C SER A 321 -17.98 -13.36 -1.34
N GLY A 322 -17.80 -14.17 -0.28
CA GLY A 322 -17.31 -15.55 -0.41
C GLY A 322 -15.88 -15.60 -0.96
N GLY A 323 -15.09 -14.56 -0.68
CA GLY A 323 -13.70 -14.44 -1.14
C GLY A 323 -13.56 -13.83 -2.54
N ASP A 324 -14.65 -13.63 -3.29
CA ASP A 324 -14.62 -13.03 -4.63
C ASP A 324 -14.27 -11.52 -4.57
N LEU A 325 -13.03 -11.18 -4.96
CA LEU A 325 -12.54 -9.79 -4.88
C LEU A 325 -13.07 -8.90 -6.01
N ALA A 326 -13.71 -9.44 -7.04
CA ALA A 326 -14.39 -8.64 -8.06
C ALA A 326 -15.54 -7.82 -7.45
N LYS A 327 -16.18 -8.36 -6.40
CA LYS A 327 -17.22 -7.65 -5.62
C LYS A 327 -16.67 -6.47 -4.82
N CYS A 328 -15.35 -6.37 -4.68
CA CYS A 328 -14.65 -5.26 -4.03
C CYS A 328 -14.01 -4.28 -5.03
N ASN A 329 -14.37 -4.34 -6.31
CA ASN A 329 -13.85 -3.43 -7.33
C ASN A 329 -14.56 -2.07 -7.32
N THR A 330 -14.08 -1.16 -6.45
CA THR A 330 -14.61 0.20 -6.34
C THR A 330 -14.28 1.07 -7.55
N TRP A 331 -13.29 0.73 -8.37
CA TRP A 331 -12.88 1.51 -9.54
C TRP A 331 -13.85 1.39 -10.72
N THR A 332 -14.59 0.28 -10.77
CA THR A 332 -15.70 0.08 -11.72
C THR A 332 -17.07 0.53 -11.18
N ALA A 333 -17.13 0.93 -9.91
CA ALA A 333 -18.38 1.29 -9.26
C ALA A 333 -18.84 2.71 -9.62
N GLU A 334 -20.16 2.92 -9.60
CA GLU A 334 -20.76 4.24 -9.81
C GLU A 334 -20.31 5.22 -8.71
N THR A 335 -20.00 6.46 -9.07
CA THR A 335 -19.48 7.48 -8.13
C THR A 335 -20.35 7.65 -6.87
N GLY A 336 -21.69 7.61 -7.01
CA GLY A 336 -22.59 7.73 -5.86
C GLY A 336 -22.54 6.57 -4.86
N THR A 337 -21.84 5.49 -5.20
CA THR A 337 -21.61 4.32 -4.33
C THR A 337 -20.26 4.34 -3.62
N VAL A 338 -19.41 5.32 -3.94
CA VAL A 338 -18.09 5.52 -3.33
C VAL A 338 -17.95 6.87 -2.63
N SER A 339 -18.99 7.73 -2.69
CA SER A 339 -19.07 9.04 -2.03
C SER A 339 -19.56 8.98 -0.59
#